data_AF-A0A966QLG3-F1
#
_entry.id   AF-A0A966QLG3-F1
#
_cell.length_a   1.000
_cell.length_b   1.000
_cell.length_c   1.000
_cell.angle_alpha   90.00
_cell.angle_beta   90.00
_cell.angle_gamma   90.00
#
_symmetry.space_group_name_H-M   'P 1'
#
loop_
_entity.id
_entity.type
_entity.pdbx_description
1 polymer ?
#
loop_
_entity_poly.entity_id
_entity_poly.type
_entity_poly.pdbx_seq_one_letter_code
_entity_poly.pdbx_strand_id
1 'polypeptide(L)' 'MKTKAAVLWELNAPWSIEEIDLDPPGPNEVLVKLVASGMCHSDEH' A
#
# COMPACT_ATOMS: atom_id res chain seq x y z
N MET A 1 -12.05 2.55 4.93
CA MET A 1 -12.13 1.11 4.60
C MET A 1 -10.92 0.45 5.20
N LYS A 2 -11.11 -0.55 6.08
CA LYS A 2 -9.99 -1.33 6.61
C LYS A 2 -9.45 -2.30 5.57
N THR A 3 -8.14 -2.31 5.36
CA THR A 3 -7.46 -3.25 4.48
C THR A 3 -6.05 -3.57 4.98
N LYS A 4 -5.52 -4.70 4.54
CA LYS A 4 -4.14 -5.10 4.82
C LYS A 4 -3.19 -4.45 3.81
N ALA A 5 -2.06 -3.91 4.27
CA ALA A 5 -1.04 -3.28 3.44
C ALA A 5 0.38 -3.66 3.88
N ALA A 6 1.35 -3.53 2.97
CA ALA A 6 2.77 -3.55 3.29
C ALA A 6 3.25 -2.09 3.41
N VAL A 7 3.78 -1.72 4.58
CA VAL A 7 4.17 -0.35 4.93
C VAL A 7 5.67 -0.33 5.25
N LEU A 8 6.38 0.64 4.69
CA LEU A 8 7.79 0.91 4.99
C LEU A 8 7.88 2.22 5.76
N TRP A 9 8.24 2.14 7.05
CA TRP A 9 8.28 3.32 7.93
C TRP A 9 9.59 4.09 7.84
N GLU A 10 10.70 3.40 7.59
CA GLU A 10 12.04 3.98 7.55
C GLU A 10 12.84 3.37 6.38
N LEU A 11 13.81 4.14 5.86
CA LEU A 11 14.71 3.66 4.81
C LEU A 11 15.54 2.47 5.32
N ASN A 12 15.72 1.44 4.49
CA ASN A 12 16.42 0.20 4.84
C ASN A 12 15.79 -0.63 5.98
N ALA A 13 14.55 -0.34 6.39
CA ALA A 13 13.84 -1.16 7.37
C ALA A 13 13.11 -2.34 6.71
N PRO A 14 12.81 -3.42 7.46
CA PRO A 14 11.89 -4.45 6.98
C PRO A 14 10.50 -3.88 6.74
N TRP A 15 9.82 -4.38 5.70
CA TRP A 15 8.41 -4.09 5.45
C TRP A 15 7.54 -4.61 6.60
N SER A 16 6.63 -3.76 7.09
CA SER A 16 5.62 -4.12 8.07
C SER A 16 4.30 -4.46 7.39
N ILE A 17 3.61 -5.48 7.88
CA ILE A 17 2.32 -5.89 7.34
C ILE A 17 1.22 -5.46 8.33
N GLU A 18 0.42 -4.47 7.94
CA GLU A 18 -0.47 -3.77 8.86
C GLU A 18 -1.90 -3.68 8.33
N GLU A 19 -2.85 -3.51 9.24
CA GLU A 19 -4.21 -3.08 8.89
C GLU A 19 -4.25 -1.55 8.87
N ILE A 20 -4.69 -0.98 7.75
CA ILE A 20 -4.80 0.46 7.54
C ILE A 20 -6.24 0.84 7.21
N ASP A 21 -6.58 2.10 7.48
CA ASP A 21 -7.84 2.70 7.05
C ASP A 21 -7.61 3.54 5.78
N LEU A 22 -8.28 3.15 4.69
CA LEU A 22 -8.32 3.90 3.44
C LEU A 22 -9.52 4.84 3.39
N ASP A 23 -9.29 6.08 3.00
CA ASP A 23 -10.35 7.03 2.72
C ASP A 23 -11.14 6.68 1.45
N PRO A 24 -12.40 7.13 1.32
CA PRO A 24 -13.13 7.00 0.06
C PRO A 24 -12.45 7.82 -1.05
N PRO A 25 -12.58 7.42 -2.32
CA PRO A 25 -11.99 8.16 -3.43
C PRO A 25 -12.60 9.57 -3.52
N GLY A 26 -11.75 10.57 -3.75
CA GLY A 26 -12.13 11.95 -4.02
C GLY A 26 -12.61 12.18 -5.46
N PRO A 27 -12.85 13.44 -5.84
CA PRO A 27 -13.22 13.78 -7.22
C PRO A 27 -12.14 13.37 -8.22
N ASN A 28 -12.53 12.61 -9.25
CA ASN A 28 -11.65 12.05 -10.29
C ASN A 28 -10.66 10.97 -9.81
N GLU A 29 -10.90 10.34 -8.65
CA GLU A 29 -10.13 9.21 -8.16
C GLU A 29 -10.91 7.89 -8.29
N VAL A 30 -10.20 6.77 -8.32
CA VAL A 30 -10.80 5.43 -8.33
C VAL A 30 -10.16 4.59 -7.23
N LEU A 31 -10.98 3.96 -6.40
CA LEU A 31 -10.53 2.97 -5.44
C LEU A 31 -10.50 1.58 -6.10
N VAL A 32 -9.31 0.97 -6.17
CA VAL A 32 -9.10 -0.31 -6.83
C VAL A 32 -8.81 -1.40 -5.78
N LYS A 33 -9.47 -2.56 -5.93
CA LYS A 33 -9.13 -3.76 -5.17
C LYS A 33 -8.03 -4.54 -5.90
N LEU A 34 -6.82 -4.54 -5.36
CA LEU A 34 -5.72 -5.33 -5.90
C LEU A 34 -5.97 -6.83 -5.67
N VAL A 35 -5.90 -7.61 -6.74
CA VAL A 35 -5.96 -9.09 -6.68
C VAL A 35 -4.55 -9.69 -6.61
N ALA A 36 -3.57 -9.02 -7.24
CA ALA A 36 -2.17 -9.36 -7.19
C ALA A 36 -1.33 -8.08 -7.37
N SER A 37 -0.11 -8.10 -6.83
CA SER A 37 0.94 -7.09 -7.08
C SER A 37 2.30 -7.79 -7.10
N GLY A 38 3.25 -7.26 -7.87
CA GLY A 38 4.65 -7.66 -7.87
C GLY A 38 5.53 -6.55 -7.29
N MET A 39 6.82 -6.84 -7.07
CA MET A 39 7.82 -5.84 -6.72
C MET A 39 8.69 -5.53 -7.92
N CYS A 40 8.88 -4.25 -8.20
CA CYS A 40 9.84 -3.72 -9.14
C CYS A 40 11.15 -3.39 -8.42
N HIS A 41 12.24 -3.29 -9.18
CA HIS A 41 13.51 -2.78 -8.66
C HIS A 41 13.40 -1.34 -8.11
N SER A 42 12.44 -0.54 -8.58
CA SER A 42 12.19 0.81 -8.05
C SER A 42 11.53 0.81 -6.67
N ASP A 43 10.95 -0.31 -6.24
CA ASP A 43 10.33 -0.42 -4.92
C ASP A 43 11.38 -0.74 -3.84
N GLU A 44 12.55 -1.23 -4.25
CA GLU A 44 13.72 -1.48 -3.40
C GLU A 44 14.50 -0.16 -3.21
N HIS A 45 14.58 0.32 -1.96
CA HIS A 45 15.16 1.62 -1.59
C HIS A 45 16.37 1.45 -0.66
#